data_AF-A0AAE3FUE5-F1
#
_entry.id   AF-A0AAE3FUE5-F1
#
_cell.length_a   1.000
_cell.length_b   1.000
_cell.length_c   1.000
_cell.angle_alpha   90.00
_cell.angle_beta   90.00
_cell.angle_gamma   90.00
#
_symmetry.space_group_name_H-M   'P 1'
#
loop_
_entity.id
_entity.type
_entity.pdbx_description
1 polymer ?
#
loop_
_entity_poly.entity_id
_entity_poly.type
_entity_poly.pdbx_seq_one_letter_code
_entity_poly.pdbx_strand_id
1 'polypeptide(L)'
;MDENPGLSDQYRKASPWPIFIALGLPVSEIGLVFDIFPLAVGGLLLFCGCIAGILLESNYAKTLWGPVLTMIAILVAFGAALLVADGYTEIGLVTRAYAVFASAIIMSAGLVAGKLFVPKQQASV
;
A
#
# COMPACT_ATOMS: atom_id res chain seq x y z
N MET A 1 20.21 -28.11 -32.81
CA MET A 1 19.39 -28.86 -31.85
C MET A 1 19.95 -28.52 -30.49
N ASP A 2 19.35 -27.57 -29.79
CA ASP A 2 19.78 -27.20 -28.44
C ASP A 2 19.35 -28.31 -27.49
N GLU A 3 20.33 -28.91 -26.82
CA GLU A 3 20.17 -30.18 -26.11
C GLU A 3 19.63 -30.02 -24.68
N ASN A 4 19.07 -28.85 -24.35
CA ASN A 4 18.44 -28.63 -23.05
C ASN A 4 17.22 -27.67 -23.07
N PRO A 5 16.15 -27.96 -23.82
CA PRO A 5 14.97 -27.11 -23.95
C PRO A 5 13.98 -27.21 -22.77
N GLY A 6 14.46 -27.46 -21.54
CA GLY A 6 13.57 -27.81 -20.41
C GLY A 6 14.06 -27.49 -19.00
N LEU A 7 15.17 -26.77 -18.81
CA LEU A 7 15.66 -26.40 -17.49
C LEU A 7 15.10 -25.03 -17.08
N SER A 8 14.00 -25.02 -16.33
CA SER A 8 13.75 -24.19 -15.12
C SER A 8 14.16 -22.70 -15.02
N ASP A 9 14.62 -22.02 -16.07
CA ASP A 9 15.00 -20.59 -16.07
C ASP A 9 13.79 -19.65 -15.89
N GLN A 10 12.58 -20.22 -15.79
CA GLN A 10 11.40 -19.58 -15.24
C GLN A 10 10.99 -20.14 -13.87
N TYR A 11 11.93 -20.46 -12.97
CA TYR A 11 11.67 -20.25 -11.55
C TYR A 11 11.62 -18.74 -11.31
N ARG A 12 10.59 -18.09 -11.87
CA ARG A 12 10.15 -16.75 -11.52
C ARG A 12 9.95 -16.85 -10.02
N LYS A 13 10.90 -16.31 -9.24
CA LYS A 13 10.77 -16.21 -7.80
C LYS A 13 9.35 -15.73 -7.56
N ALA A 14 8.55 -16.55 -6.90
CA ALA A 14 7.20 -16.15 -6.57
C ALA A 14 7.33 -14.86 -5.79
N SER A 15 6.82 -13.78 -6.37
CA SER A 15 6.78 -12.48 -5.72
C SER A 15 6.17 -12.68 -4.34
N PRO A 16 6.80 -12.23 -3.24
CA PRO A 16 6.28 -12.45 -1.89
C PRO A 16 5.10 -11.52 -1.56
N TRP A 17 4.81 -10.53 -2.41
CA TRP A 17 3.77 -9.53 -2.15
C TRP A 17 2.32 -10.04 -2.19
N PRO A 18 1.91 -10.98 -3.07
CA PRO A 18 0.53 -11.45 -3.14
C PRO A 18 0.01 -12.05 -1.83
N ILE A 19 0.85 -12.72 -1.04
CA ILE A 19 0.42 -13.28 0.25
C ILE A 19 0.15 -12.16 1.28
N PHE A 20 0.94 -11.10 1.26
CA PHE A 20 0.69 -9.94 2.10
C PHE A 20 -0.54 -9.16 1.65
N ILE A 21 -0.83 -9.08 0.35
CA ILE A 21 -2.09 -8.49 -0.13
C ILE A 21 -3.29 -9.32 0.33
N ALA A 22 -3.20 -10.65 0.17
CA ALA A 22 -4.24 -11.58 0.58
C ALA A 22 -4.52 -11.51 2.09
N LEU A 23 -3.55 -11.09 2.90
CA LEU A 23 -3.71 -10.88 4.34
C LEU A 23 -4.09 -9.43 4.70
N GLY A 24 -3.48 -8.45 4.05
CA GLY A 24 -3.64 -7.03 4.35
C GLY A 24 -5.04 -6.51 4.07
N LEU A 25 -5.67 -6.97 2.98
CA LEU A 25 -7.03 -6.58 2.65
C LEU A 25 -8.04 -7.10 3.70
N PRO A 26 -8.10 -8.41 4.04
CA PRO A 26 -8.99 -8.88 5.10
C PRO A 26 -8.70 -8.24 6.46
N VAL A 27 -7.43 -8.06 6.82
CA VAL A 27 -7.06 -7.42 8.10
C VAL A 27 -7.54 -5.97 8.15
N SER A 28 -7.36 -5.22 7.07
CA SER A 28 -7.88 -3.86 6.93
C SER A 28 -9.41 -3.82 7.03
N GLU A 29 -10.10 -4.72 6.34
CA GLU A 29 -11.56 -4.79 6.37
C GLU A 29 -12.07 -5.14 7.77
N ILE A 30 -11.48 -6.11 8.46
CA ILE A 30 -11.84 -6.45 9.84
C ILE A 30 -11.63 -5.22 10.73
N GLY A 31 -10.51 -4.51 10.57
CA GLY A 31 -10.26 -3.28 11.30
C GLY A 31 -11.34 -2.21 11.09
N LEU A 32 -11.75 -1.97 9.84
CA LEU A 32 -12.74 -0.96 9.51
C LEU A 32 -14.16 -1.39 9.87
N VAL A 33 -14.53 -2.65 9.64
CA VAL A 33 -15.88 -3.19 9.88
C VAL A 33 -16.18 -3.30 11.37
N PHE A 34 -15.19 -3.75 12.16
CA PHE A 34 -15.32 -3.90 13.62
C PHE A 34 -14.82 -2.69 14.41
N ASP A 35 -14.45 -1.60 13.74
CA ASP A 35 -13.94 -0.35 14.33
C ASP A 35 -12.69 -0.55 15.23
N ILE A 36 -11.84 -1.51 14.87
CA ILE A 36 -10.58 -1.78 15.54
C ILE A 36 -9.48 -0.91 14.89
N PHE A 37 -9.34 0.30 15.42
CA PHE A 37 -8.45 1.34 14.89
C PHE A 37 -7.03 0.85 14.51
N PRO A 38 -6.23 0.22 15.40
CA PRO A 38 -4.86 -0.18 15.04
C PRO A 38 -4.81 -1.26 13.96
N LEU A 39 -5.84 -2.11 13.88
CA LEU A 39 -5.93 -3.17 12.89
C LEU A 39 -6.29 -2.60 11.51
N ALA A 40 -7.18 -1.61 11.46
CA ALA A 40 -7.48 -0.87 10.25
C ALA A 40 -6.23 -0.18 9.70
N VAL A 41 -5.51 0.55 10.56
CA VAL A 41 -4.30 1.28 10.16
C VAL A 41 -3.21 0.32 9.69
N GLY A 42 -2.93 -0.73 10.45
CA GLY A 42 -1.92 -1.73 10.11
C GLY A 42 -2.26 -2.47 8.80
N GLY A 43 -3.52 -2.86 8.63
CA GLY A 43 -3.99 -3.53 7.42
C GLY A 43 -3.87 -2.65 6.18
N LEU A 44 -4.29 -1.38 6.26
CA LEU A 44 -4.18 -0.42 5.16
C LEU A 44 -2.73 -0.15 4.76
N LEU A 45 -1.84 0.06 5.75
CA LEU A 45 -0.42 0.27 5.48
C LEU A 45 0.23 -0.95 4.82
N LEU A 46 -0.10 -2.15 5.31
CA LEU A 46 0.42 -3.40 4.75
C LEU A 46 -0.09 -3.59 3.31
N PHE A 47 -1.39 -3.39 3.08
CA PHE A 47 -2.00 -3.50 1.75
C PHE A 47 -1.42 -2.48 0.75
N CYS A 48 -1.39 -1.19 1.10
CA CYS A 48 -0.85 -0.14 0.24
C CYS A 48 0.65 -0.31 -0.02
N GLY A 49 1.41 -0.71 0.99
CA GLY A 49 2.83 -1.02 0.87
C GLY A 49 3.10 -2.16 -0.12
N CYS A 50 2.27 -3.21 -0.09
CA CYS A 50 2.40 -4.33 -1.02
C CYS A 50 2.07 -3.95 -2.46
N ILE A 51 1.03 -3.14 -2.67
CA ILE A 51 0.72 -2.61 -4.01
C ILE A 51 1.92 -1.82 -4.54
N ALA A 52 2.47 -0.90 -3.74
CA ALA A 52 3.65 -0.13 -4.13
C ALA A 52 4.86 -1.05 -4.45
N GLY A 53 5.07 -2.11 -3.66
CA GLY A 53 6.10 -3.13 -3.90
C GLY A 53 5.92 -3.88 -5.22
N ILE A 54 4.69 -4.30 -5.54
CA ILE A 54 4.38 -4.97 -6.81
C ILE A 54 4.61 -4.05 -8.00
N LEU A 55 4.19 -2.79 -7.92
CA LEU A 55 4.41 -1.79 -8.98
C LEU A 55 5.90 -1.56 -9.26
N LEU A 56 6.73 -1.61 -8.21
CA LEU A 56 8.19 -1.50 -8.34
C LEU A 56 8.82 -2.77 -8.93
N GLU A 57 8.44 -3.95 -8.42
CA GLU A 57 8.96 -5.25 -8.90
C GLU A 57 8.56 -5.52 -10.37
N SER A 58 7.36 -5.09 -10.75
CA SER A 58 6.83 -5.24 -12.11
C SER A 58 7.38 -4.19 -13.09
N ASN A 59 8.27 -3.29 -12.65
CA ASN A 59 8.85 -2.22 -13.46
C ASN A 59 7.82 -1.22 -14.02
N TYR A 60 6.60 -1.18 -13.45
CA TYR A 60 5.59 -0.16 -13.76
C TYR A 60 5.96 1.20 -13.18
N ALA A 61 6.73 1.22 -12.09
CA ALA A 61 7.27 2.42 -11.50
C ALA A 61 8.79 2.37 -11.43
N LYS A 62 9.47 3.42 -11.93
CA LYS A 62 10.93 3.54 -11.83
C LYS A 62 11.41 3.85 -10.40
N THR A 63 10.52 4.35 -9.54
CA THR A 63 10.82 4.74 -8.16
C THR A 63 9.63 4.47 -7.26
N LEU A 64 9.90 4.24 -5.97
CA LEU A 64 8.86 3.98 -4.96
C LEU A 64 7.98 5.22 -4.67
N TRP A 65 8.47 6.43 -4.98
CA TRP A 65 7.79 7.70 -4.68
C TRP A 65 6.43 7.82 -5.34
N GLY A 66 6.33 7.44 -6.62
CA GLY A 66 5.10 7.57 -7.41
C GLY A 66 3.97 6.71 -6.85
N PRO A 67 4.14 5.38 -6.75
CA PRO A 67 3.12 4.48 -6.21
C PRO A 67 2.65 4.85 -4.81
N VAL A 68 3.58 5.20 -3.91
CA VAL A 68 3.23 5.58 -2.53
C VAL A 68 2.42 6.88 -2.50
N LEU A 69 2.79 7.87 -3.33
CA LEU A 69 2.03 9.12 -3.44
C LEU A 69 0.60 8.87 -3.97
N THR A 70 0.46 8.01 -5.00
CA THR A 70 -0.86 7.63 -5.52
C THR A 70 -1.70 6.95 -4.45
N MET A 71 -1.13 6.04 -3.66
CA MET A 71 -1.84 5.37 -2.57
C MET A 71 -2.25 6.35 -1.45
N ILE A 72 -1.41 7.34 -1.10
CA ILE A 72 -1.78 8.41 -0.16
C ILE A 72 -2.99 9.18 -0.69
N ALA A 73 -2.98 9.56 -1.97
CA ALA A 73 -4.09 10.29 -2.57
C ALA A 73 -5.40 9.48 -2.54
N ILE A 74 -5.32 8.18 -2.84
CA ILE A 74 -6.48 7.27 -2.77
C ILE A 74 -7.01 7.17 -1.34
N LEU A 75 -6.14 7.01 -0.34
CA LEU A 75 -6.56 6.94 1.07
C LEU A 75 -7.21 8.23 1.53
N VAL A 76 -6.65 9.40 1.18
CA VAL A 76 -7.24 10.70 1.51
C VAL A 76 -8.61 10.86 0.85
N ALA A 77 -8.74 10.50 -0.42
CA ALA A 77 -10.01 10.55 -1.13
C ALA A 77 -11.05 9.60 -0.52
N PHE A 78 -10.63 8.39 -0.14
CA PHE A 78 -11.50 7.40 0.49
C PHE A 78 -11.95 7.83 1.89
N GLY A 79 -11.03 8.36 2.72
CA GLY A 79 -11.36 8.91 4.03
C GLY A 79 -12.33 10.09 3.93
N ALA A 80 -12.14 10.98 2.96
CA ALA A 80 -13.07 12.08 2.70
C ALA A 80 -14.46 11.58 2.25
N ALA A 81 -14.50 10.56 1.39
CA ALA A 81 -15.75 9.94 0.96
C ALA A 81 -16.51 9.33 2.15
N LEU A 82 -15.82 8.72 3.12
CA LEU A 82 -16.44 8.21 4.34
C LEU A 82 -17.03 9.33 5.22
N LEU A 83 -16.35 10.48 5.36
CA LEU A 83 -16.90 11.62 6.08
C LEU A 83 -18.14 12.21 5.39
N VAL A 84 -18.11 12.29 4.06
CA VAL A 84 -19.27 12.75 3.29
C VAL A 84 -20.42 11.76 3.44
N ALA A 85 -20.16 10.45 3.37
CA ALA A 85 -21.16 9.40 3.56
C ALA A 85 -21.78 9.42 4.96
N ASP A 86 -20.99 9.70 6.00
CA ASP A 86 -21.47 9.85 7.38
C ASP A 86 -22.56 10.93 7.48
N GLY A 87 -22.39 12.06 6.78
CA GLY A 87 -23.41 13.11 6.72
C GLY A 87 -24.75 12.65 6.11
N TYR A 88 -24.78 11.51 5.41
CA TYR A 88 -25.98 10.90 4.85
C TYR A 88 -26.43 9.62 5.59
N THR A 89 -25.64 9.09 6.54
CA THR A 89 -25.91 7.81 7.21
C THR A 89 -25.70 7.87 8.72
N GLU A 90 -26.61 7.28 9.50
CA GLU A 90 -26.51 7.24 10.98
C GLU A 90 -25.57 6.13 11.51
N ILE A 91 -24.67 5.60 10.67
CA ILE A 91 -23.91 4.37 10.97
C ILE A 91 -22.58 4.69 11.71
N GLY A 92 -22.26 5.96 11.94
CA GLY A 92 -21.04 6.37 12.67
C GLY A 92 -19.75 5.97 11.94
N LEU A 93 -19.57 6.50 10.72
CA LEU A 93 -18.42 6.24 9.86
C LEU A 93 -17.20 7.10 10.20
N VAL A 94 -17.36 8.11 11.07
CA VAL A 94 -16.31 9.07 11.44
C VAL A 94 -15.04 8.38 11.97
N THR A 95 -15.17 7.41 12.88
CA THR A 95 -14.01 6.70 13.46
C THR A 95 -13.23 5.93 12.39
N ARG A 96 -13.94 5.34 11.43
CA ARG A 96 -13.36 4.63 10.28
C ARG A 96 -12.63 5.59 9.35
N ALA A 97 -13.21 6.76 9.09
CA ALA A 97 -12.57 7.81 8.30
C ALA A 97 -11.25 8.27 8.96
N TYR A 98 -11.24 8.44 10.29
CA TYR A 98 -10.02 8.78 11.02
C TYR A 98 -8.94 7.71 10.91
N ALA A 99 -9.30 6.42 10.94
CA ALA A 99 -8.34 5.34 10.72
C ALA A 99 -7.71 5.39 9.31
N VAL A 100 -8.51 5.69 8.29
CA VAL A 100 -8.03 5.86 6.91
C VAL A 100 -7.09 7.07 6.81
N PHE A 101 -7.46 8.22 7.39
CA PHE A 101 -6.60 9.40 7.40
C PHE A 101 -5.31 9.18 8.18
N ALA A 102 -5.37 8.52 9.33
CA ALA A 102 -4.18 8.18 10.11
C ALA A 102 -3.21 7.32 9.29
N SER A 103 -3.72 6.35 8.53
CA SER A 103 -2.93 5.54 7.60
C SER A 103 -2.25 6.41 6.53
N ALA A 104 -2.99 7.33 5.91
CA ALA A 104 -2.45 8.26 4.93
C ALA A 104 -1.36 9.17 5.52
N ILE A 105 -1.54 9.65 6.75
CA ILE A 105 -0.55 10.47 7.47
C ILE A 105 0.71 9.68 7.75
N ILE A 106 0.59 8.45 8.27
CA ILE A 106 1.74 7.58 8.55
C ILE A 106 2.50 7.26 7.25
N MET A 107 1.78 6.96 6.17
CA MET A 107 2.40 6.69 4.89
C MET A 107 3.09 7.93 4.31
N SER A 108 2.50 9.11 4.50
CA SER A 108 3.11 10.39 4.12
C SER A 108 4.39 10.65 4.91
N ALA A 109 4.39 10.37 6.22
CA ALA A 109 5.59 10.47 7.04
C ALA A 109 6.69 9.51 6.56
N GLY A 110 6.33 8.27 6.21
CA GLY A 110 7.25 7.31 5.59
C GLY A 110 7.83 7.79 4.25
N LEU A 111 6.99 8.41 3.41
CA LEU A 111 7.42 9.02 2.15
C LEU A 111 8.39 10.19 2.38
N VAL A 112 8.10 11.09 3.31
CA VAL A 112 8.98 12.22 3.62
C VAL A 112 10.29 11.73 4.21
N ALA A 113 10.24 10.81 5.19
CA ALA A 113 11.42 10.21 5.79
C ALA A 113 12.29 9.54 4.72
N GLY A 114 11.71 8.72 3.86
CA GLY A 114 12.45 8.11 2.77
C GLY A 114 13.16 9.15 1.89
N LYS A 115 12.50 10.27 1.54
CA LYS A 115 13.10 11.30 0.67
C LYS A 115 14.27 12.00 1.33
N LEU A 116 14.23 12.13 2.66
CA LEU A 116 15.30 12.77 3.43
C LEU A 116 16.48 11.83 3.68
N PHE A 117 16.24 10.53 3.87
CA PHE A 117 17.27 9.57 4.26
C PHE A 117 17.90 8.78 3.11
N VAL A 118 17.30 8.70 1.92
CA VAL A 118 17.91 8.05 0.76
C VAL A 118 18.86 9.04 0.07
N PRO A 119 20.19 8.91 0.22
CA PRO A 119 21.13 9.76 -0.48
C PRO A 119 21.00 9.46 -1.98
N LYS A 120 21.09 10.49 -2.82
CA LYS A 120 21.20 10.33 -4.28
C LYS A 120 22.46 9.52 -4.55
N GLN A 121 22.33 8.20 -4.74
CA GLN A 121 23.43 7.39 -5.24
C GLN A 121 23.72 7.88 -6.66
N GLN A 122 24.84 8.59 -6.77
CA GLN A 122 25.41 9.19 -7.98
C GLN A 122 25.44 8.12 -9.09
N ALA A 123 24.89 8.34 -10.28
CA ALA A 123 25.47 9.20 -11.31
C ALA A 123 26.99 8.99 -11.48
N SER A 124 27.42 7.76 -11.70
CA SER A 124 28.66 7.35 -12.39
C SER A 124 28.54 5.84 -12.60
N VAL A 125 28.51 5.28 -13.80
CA VAL A 125 29.40 5.44 -14.97
C VAL A 125 28.60 5.23 -16.25
#